data_AF-A0A2M8C6X2-F1
#
_entry.id   AF-A0A2M8C6X2-F1
#
_cell.length_a   1.000
_cell.length_b   1.000
_cell.length_c   1.000
_cell.angle_alpha   90.00
_cell.angle_beta   90.00
_cell.angle_gamma   90.00
#
_symmetry.space_group_name_H-M   'P 1'
#
loop_
_entity.id
_entity.type
_entity.pdbx_description
1 polymer ?
#
loop_
_entity_poly.entity_id
_entity_poly.type
_entity_poly.pdbx_seq_one_letter_code
_entity_poly.pdbx_strand_id
1 'polypeptide(L)'
;NKEKGISIKRVTITGVSNAIALHDKRDKEGDLILDNDSKTQAVDFVNTGNNHHVAIYKDEEGNLHENVVSFFEATTRVNQGFSIIDREYKRSDGWEFLFSLKQNEYFVFSNEKTGFNPQEINLLDPANYHLISPNLFRVQKFGSLLSGFWFRHHLETRIETSKELKGITYKVIQSAKNLESIIKVRINHIGQIVKVGEY
;
A
#
# COMPACT_ATOMS: atom_id res chain seq x y z
N ASN A 1 28.72 -26.68 25.23
CA ASN A 1 29.65 -25.79 24.50
C ASN A 1 30.73 -25.20 25.40
N LYS A 2 30.38 -24.47 26.48
CA LYS A 2 31.36 -23.86 27.40
C LYS A 2 32.31 -24.87 28.08
N GLU A 3 31.80 -25.95 28.68
CA GLU A 3 32.62 -27.02 29.26
C GLU A 3 33.42 -27.83 28.24
N LYS A 4 33.00 -27.82 26.97
CA LYS A 4 33.66 -28.55 25.88
C LYS A 4 34.66 -27.67 25.09
N GLY A 5 34.88 -26.41 25.51
CA GLY A 5 35.75 -25.46 24.80
C GLY A 5 35.26 -25.06 23.40
N ILE A 6 34.01 -25.38 23.05
CA ILE A 6 33.47 -25.12 21.71
C ILE A 6 33.01 -23.66 21.64
N SER A 7 33.74 -22.85 20.87
CA SER A 7 33.37 -21.47 20.56
C SER A 7 32.16 -21.44 19.61
N ILE A 8 31.13 -20.69 20.00
CA ILE A 8 29.95 -20.48 19.15
C ILE A 8 30.29 -19.36 18.16
N LYS A 9 30.36 -19.69 16.87
CA LYS A 9 30.64 -18.71 15.80
C LYS A 9 29.39 -18.09 15.19
N ARG A 10 28.26 -18.81 15.20
CA ARG A 10 26.97 -18.35 14.68
C ARG A 10 25.82 -18.98 15.47
N VAL A 11 24.75 -18.22 15.64
CA VAL A 11 23.49 -18.69 16.21
C VAL A 11 22.40 -18.37 15.19
N THR A 12 21.56 -19.34 14.86
CA THR A 12 20.38 -19.13 14.03
C THR A 12 19.28 -18.54 14.91
N ILE A 13 18.79 -17.37 14.55
CA ILE A 13 17.62 -16.74 15.17
C ILE A 13 16.42 -16.88 14.23
N THR A 14 15.21 -16.83 14.78
CA THR A 14 13.99 -16.83 13.98
C THR A 14 13.97 -15.64 13.03
N GLY A 15 13.83 -15.90 11.73
CA GLY A 15 13.77 -14.87 10.69
C GLY A 15 12.38 -14.27 10.49
N VAL A 16 12.24 -13.45 9.46
CA VAL A 16 10.95 -12.85 9.06
C VAL A 16 9.93 -13.92 8.65
N SER A 17 8.69 -13.77 9.11
CA SER A 17 7.60 -14.72 8.86
C SER A 17 7.03 -14.70 7.45
N ASN A 18 7.27 -13.62 6.69
CA ASN A 18 6.60 -13.34 5.41
C ASN A 18 7.56 -13.45 4.21
N ALA A 19 8.57 -14.31 4.30
CA ALA A 19 9.57 -14.44 3.25
C ALA A 19 9.06 -15.31 2.08
N ILE A 20 9.37 -14.92 0.85
CA ILE A 20 9.08 -15.70 -0.36
C ILE A 20 10.33 -16.46 -0.77
N ALA A 21 10.19 -17.76 -1.08
CA ALA A 21 11.27 -18.58 -1.62
C ALA A 21 11.62 -18.16 -3.06
N LEU A 22 12.91 -17.99 -3.34
CA LEU A 22 13.41 -17.64 -4.67
C LEU A 22 13.87 -18.86 -5.46
N HIS A 23 14.55 -19.78 -4.78
CA HIS A 23 15.15 -20.96 -5.40
C HIS A 23 14.94 -22.22 -4.58
N ASP A 24 14.70 -23.31 -5.29
CA ASP A 24 14.77 -24.67 -4.75
C ASP A 24 16.21 -25.16 -4.64
N LYS A 25 16.46 -25.98 -3.62
CA LYS A 25 17.73 -26.61 -3.34
C LYS A 25 18.13 -27.54 -4.48
N ARG A 26 19.36 -27.36 -4.97
CA ARG A 26 19.97 -28.19 -6.00
C ARG A 26 21.28 -28.78 -5.50
N ASP A 27 21.64 -29.94 -6.05
CA ASP A 27 22.94 -30.54 -5.83
C ASP A 27 24.03 -29.91 -6.71
N LYS A 28 25.23 -30.50 -6.70
CA LYS A 28 26.38 -30.01 -7.48
C LYS A 28 26.21 -30.17 -8.99
N GLU A 29 25.35 -31.07 -9.44
CA GLU A 29 25.06 -31.30 -10.87
C GLU A 29 23.85 -30.45 -11.35
N GLY A 30 23.11 -29.85 -10.41
CA GLY A 30 21.98 -28.97 -10.68
C GLY A 30 20.62 -29.63 -10.47
N ASP A 31 20.58 -30.87 -9.99
CA ASP A 31 19.35 -31.63 -9.77
C ASP A 31 18.67 -31.25 -8.45
N LEU A 32 17.33 -31.30 -8.42
CA LEU A 32 16.54 -30.94 -7.24
C LEU A 32 16.81 -31.90 -6.07
N ILE A 33 17.09 -31.34 -4.89
CA ILE A 33 17.20 -32.13 -3.65
C ILE A 33 15.83 -32.13 -2.95
N LEU A 34 15.21 -33.31 -2.91
CA LEU A 34 13.93 -33.51 -2.25
C LEU A 34 14.09 -33.87 -0.77
N ASP A 35 13.08 -33.55 0.04
CA ASP A 35 12.97 -34.01 1.43
C ASP A 35 12.41 -35.44 1.51
N ASN A 36 12.20 -35.94 2.74
CA ASN A 36 11.67 -37.28 2.99
C ASN A 36 10.24 -37.49 2.44
N ASP A 37 9.50 -36.41 2.18
CA ASP A 37 8.15 -36.42 1.61
C ASP A 37 8.17 -36.19 0.09
N SER A 38 9.34 -36.25 -0.54
CA SER A 38 9.54 -35.97 -1.97
C SER A 38 9.20 -34.53 -2.40
N LYS A 39 9.33 -33.56 -1.49
CA LYS A 39 9.08 -32.12 -1.78
C LYS A 39 10.38 -31.35 -1.95
N THR A 40 10.35 -30.30 -2.77
CA THR A 40 11.49 -29.39 -2.92
C THR A 40 11.71 -28.58 -1.64
N GLN A 41 12.97 -28.20 -1.41
CA GLN A 41 13.37 -27.40 -0.25
C GLN A 41 13.86 -26.04 -0.70
N ALA A 42 13.29 -24.95 -0.18
CA ALA A 42 13.78 -23.60 -0.51
C ALA A 42 15.12 -23.31 0.19
N VAL A 43 16.04 -22.64 -0.52
CA VAL A 43 17.37 -22.27 0.02
C VAL A 43 17.58 -20.76 0.12
N ASP A 44 16.93 -19.99 -0.74
CA ASP A 44 17.03 -18.53 -0.78
C ASP A 44 15.66 -17.91 -0.60
N PHE A 45 15.62 -16.79 0.11
CA PHE A 45 14.38 -16.12 0.45
C PHE A 45 14.49 -14.60 0.31
N VAL A 46 13.38 -13.95 -0.02
CA VAL A 46 13.25 -12.49 -0.05
C VAL A 46 12.21 -12.01 0.96
N ASN A 47 12.52 -10.93 1.66
CA ASN A 47 11.58 -10.24 2.54
C ASN A 47 10.72 -9.26 1.73
N THR A 48 9.39 -9.43 1.80
CA THR A 48 8.41 -8.61 1.06
C THR A 48 7.82 -7.46 1.88
N GLY A 49 8.33 -7.19 3.09
CA GLY A 49 7.75 -6.19 4.01
C GLY A 49 7.78 -4.74 3.53
N ASN A 50 8.41 -4.43 2.40
CA ASN A 50 8.34 -3.10 1.79
C ASN A 50 7.20 -3.04 0.76
N ASN A 51 6.12 -2.35 1.12
CA ASN A 51 4.95 -2.18 0.25
C ASN A 51 5.21 -1.07 -0.77
N HIS A 52 4.97 -1.36 -2.05
CA HIS A 52 5.10 -0.38 -3.13
C HIS A 52 3.82 0.45 -3.28
N HIS A 53 2.68 -0.21 -3.25
CA HIS A 53 1.37 0.44 -3.36
C HIS A 53 0.27 -0.44 -2.78
N VAL A 54 -0.91 0.14 -2.61
CA VAL A 54 -2.15 -0.60 -2.39
C VAL A 54 -3.07 -0.31 -3.57
N ALA A 55 -3.70 -1.33 -4.14
CA ALA A 55 -4.75 -1.17 -5.14
C ALA A 55 -6.11 -1.47 -4.50
N ILE A 56 -7.12 -0.65 -4.80
CA ILE A 56 -8.48 -0.80 -4.28
C ILE A 56 -9.40 -1.24 -5.41
N TYR A 57 -10.17 -2.29 -5.13
CA TYR A 57 -11.14 -2.88 -6.04
C TYR A 57 -12.51 -2.89 -5.40
N LYS A 58 -13.54 -2.97 -6.23
CA LYS A 58 -14.93 -3.16 -5.84
C LYS A 58 -15.43 -4.47 -6.43
N ASP A 59 -16.07 -5.32 -5.62
CA ASP A 59 -16.70 -6.55 -6.12
C ASP A 59 -18.12 -6.29 -6.66
N GLU A 60 -18.78 -7.33 -7.19
CA GLU A 60 -20.14 -7.25 -7.74
C GLU A 60 -21.20 -6.85 -6.70
N GLU A 61 -20.99 -7.19 -5.43
CA GLU A 61 -21.86 -6.82 -4.31
C GLU A 61 -21.65 -5.36 -3.87
N GLY A 62 -20.59 -4.74 -4.35
CA GLY A 62 -20.20 -3.37 -4.07
C GLY A 62 -19.27 -3.20 -2.88
N ASN A 63 -18.73 -4.28 -2.32
CA ASN A 63 -17.74 -4.22 -1.24
C ASN A 63 -16.37 -3.85 -1.79
N LEU A 64 -15.64 -3.04 -1.01
CA LEU A 64 -14.28 -2.63 -1.34
C LEU A 64 -13.25 -3.58 -0.75
N HIS A 65 -12.23 -3.92 -1.55
CA HIS A 65 -11.15 -4.83 -1.21
C HIS A 65 -9.79 -4.18 -1.50
N GLU A 66 -8.85 -4.29 -0.55
CA GLU A 66 -7.47 -3.90 -0.80
C GLU A 66 -6.60 -5.05 -1.32
N ASN A 67 -5.67 -4.73 -2.23
CA ASN A 67 -4.54 -5.57 -2.58
C ASN A 67 -3.25 -4.82 -2.24
N VAL A 68 -2.51 -5.29 -1.23
CA VAL A 68 -1.24 -4.71 -0.80
C VAL A 68 -0.11 -5.32 -1.61
N VAL A 69 0.50 -4.53 -2.49
CA VAL A 69 1.52 -5.02 -3.42
C VAL A 69 2.91 -4.62 -2.91
N SER A 70 3.77 -5.62 -2.72
CA SER A 70 5.16 -5.41 -2.31
C SER A 70 6.02 -4.82 -3.43
N PHE A 71 7.15 -4.21 -3.09
CA PHE A 71 8.14 -3.77 -4.06
C PHE A 71 8.70 -4.92 -4.91
N PHE A 72 8.88 -6.08 -4.28
CA PHE A 72 9.31 -7.30 -4.97
C PHE A 72 8.30 -7.74 -6.03
N GLU A 73 7.02 -7.79 -5.67
CA GLU A 73 5.94 -8.15 -6.60
C GLU A 73 5.82 -7.13 -7.74
N ALA A 74 5.80 -5.83 -7.42
CA ALA A 74 5.75 -4.76 -8.42
C ALA A 74 6.90 -4.86 -9.45
N THR A 75 8.12 -5.13 -8.97
CA THR A 75 9.31 -5.32 -9.83
C THR A 75 9.20 -6.58 -10.67
N THR A 76 8.71 -7.68 -10.08
CA THR A 76 8.52 -8.96 -10.77
C THR A 76 7.51 -8.82 -11.91
N ARG A 77 6.40 -8.12 -11.68
CA ARG A 77 5.39 -7.85 -12.72
C ARG A 77 5.98 -7.09 -13.90
N VAL A 78 6.74 -6.03 -13.65
CA VAL A 78 7.40 -5.25 -14.72
C VAL A 78 8.39 -6.11 -15.50
N ASN A 79 9.20 -6.92 -14.81
CA ASN A 79 10.15 -7.82 -15.46
C ASN A 79 9.47 -8.88 -16.35
N GLN A 80 8.24 -9.24 -16.03
CA GLN A 80 7.41 -10.15 -16.83
C GLN A 80 6.61 -9.44 -17.94
N GLY A 81 6.75 -8.12 -18.09
CA GLY A 81 6.04 -7.33 -19.10
C GLY A 81 4.61 -6.94 -18.70
N PHE A 82 4.22 -7.15 -17.44
CA PHE A 82 2.91 -6.74 -16.92
C PHE A 82 2.95 -5.30 -16.37
N SER A 83 1.78 -4.68 -16.26
CA SER A 83 1.63 -3.41 -15.57
C SER A 83 1.94 -3.55 -14.07
N ILE A 84 2.52 -2.48 -13.49
CA ILE A 84 2.82 -2.40 -12.04
C ILE A 84 1.56 -2.55 -11.20
N ILE A 85 0.48 -1.88 -11.62
CA ILE A 85 -0.84 -1.97 -11.00
C ILE A 85 -1.67 -2.94 -11.85
N ASP A 86 -2.22 -3.96 -11.22
CA ASP A 86 -3.07 -4.94 -11.88
C ASP A 86 -4.52 -4.47 -11.97
N ARG A 87 -4.87 -3.70 -13.00
CA ARG A 87 -6.24 -3.21 -13.16
C ARG A 87 -7.25 -4.30 -13.52
N GLU A 88 -6.77 -5.47 -13.91
CA GLU A 88 -7.56 -6.61 -14.37
C GLU A 88 -7.72 -7.68 -13.29
N TYR A 89 -7.20 -7.43 -12.09
CA TYR A 89 -7.25 -8.35 -10.97
C TYR A 89 -8.70 -8.77 -10.66
N LYS A 90 -8.97 -10.08 -10.77
CA LYS A 90 -10.29 -10.69 -10.58
C LYS A 90 -11.42 -10.10 -11.43
N ARG A 91 -11.11 -9.49 -12.58
CA ARG A 91 -12.13 -8.95 -13.48
C ARG A 91 -13.11 -10.00 -13.98
N SER A 92 -12.67 -11.26 -14.13
CA SER A 92 -13.55 -12.39 -14.46
C SER A 92 -14.60 -12.69 -13.40
N ASP A 93 -14.31 -12.31 -12.15
CA ASP A 93 -15.19 -12.48 -10.99
C ASP A 93 -16.01 -11.20 -10.74
N GLY A 94 -16.05 -10.29 -11.73
CA GLY A 94 -16.79 -9.03 -11.70
C GLY A 94 -16.13 -7.90 -10.91
N TRP A 95 -14.85 -8.05 -10.52
CA TRP A 95 -14.16 -7.00 -9.79
C TRP A 95 -13.79 -5.81 -10.68
N GLU A 96 -14.00 -4.60 -10.15
CA GLU A 96 -13.66 -3.33 -10.78
C GLU A 96 -12.50 -2.66 -10.03
N PHE A 97 -11.44 -2.31 -10.73
CA PHE A 97 -10.38 -1.47 -10.19
C PHE A 97 -10.84 -0.02 -10.03
N LEU A 98 -10.65 0.57 -8.84
CA LEU A 98 -11.02 1.96 -8.57
C LEU A 98 -9.82 2.90 -8.63
N PHE A 99 -8.85 2.70 -7.75
CA PHE A 99 -7.66 3.55 -7.65
C PHE A 99 -6.55 2.82 -6.88
N SER A 100 -5.34 3.37 -6.96
CA SER A 100 -4.21 2.95 -6.13
C SER A 100 -3.84 4.00 -5.09
N LEU A 101 -3.15 3.59 -4.03
CA LEU A 101 -2.54 4.44 -3.02
C LEU A 101 -1.03 4.19 -2.99
N LYS A 102 -0.26 5.27 -3.14
CA LYS A 102 1.19 5.31 -2.95
C LYS A 102 1.55 6.46 -2.02
N GLN A 103 2.74 6.39 -1.43
CA GLN A 103 3.23 7.42 -0.54
C GLN A 103 3.29 8.76 -1.28
N ASN A 104 2.85 9.83 -0.62
CA ASN A 104 2.75 11.20 -1.14
C ASN A 104 1.73 11.42 -2.27
N GLU A 105 0.88 10.44 -2.60
CA GLU A 105 -0.32 10.72 -3.40
C GLU A 105 -1.37 11.46 -2.57
N TYR A 106 -2.22 12.24 -3.22
CA TYR A 106 -3.15 13.16 -2.57
C TYR A 106 -4.60 12.72 -2.71
N PHE A 107 -5.37 12.99 -1.66
CA PHE A 107 -6.78 12.69 -1.54
C PHE A 107 -7.51 13.86 -0.91
N VAL A 108 -8.69 14.18 -1.43
CA VAL A 108 -9.62 15.15 -0.85
C VAL A 108 -10.67 14.37 -0.06
N PHE A 109 -10.85 14.75 1.20
CA PHE A 109 -11.82 14.15 2.11
C PHE A 109 -13.08 15.01 2.18
N SER A 110 -14.25 14.39 2.37
CA SER A 110 -15.42 15.14 2.84
C SER A 110 -15.21 15.66 4.27
N ASN A 111 -15.93 16.72 4.62
CA ASN A 111 -15.91 17.28 5.96
C ASN A 111 -17.31 17.74 6.36
N GLU A 112 -18.00 16.88 7.09
CA GLU A 112 -19.36 17.10 7.59
C GLU A 112 -19.46 18.34 8.49
N LYS A 113 -18.41 18.65 9.27
CA LYS A 113 -18.43 19.81 10.19
C LYS A 113 -18.50 21.13 9.45
N THR A 114 -17.89 21.20 8.27
CA THR A 114 -17.91 22.40 7.41
C THR A 114 -18.92 22.28 6.28
N GLY A 115 -19.65 21.17 6.17
CA GLY A 115 -20.53 20.88 5.04
C GLY A 115 -19.80 20.69 3.70
N PHE A 116 -18.50 20.39 3.71
CA PHE A 116 -17.71 20.27 2.47
C PHE A 116 -17.89 18.87 1.86
N ASN A 117 -18.38 18.82 0.62
CA ASN A 117 -18.48 17.61 -0.19
C ASN A 117 -17.66 17.77 -1.49
N PRO A 118 -16.60 16.98 -1.70
CA PRO A 118 -15.76 17.12 -2.89
C PRO A 118 -16.44 16.69 -4.20
N GLN A 119 -17.60 16.02 -4.14
CA GLN A 119 -18.42 15.68 -5.31
C GLN A 119 -19.29 16.83 -5.81
N GLU A 120 -19.51 17.86 -4.98
CA GLU A 120 -20.42 18.99 -5.28
C GLU A 120 -19.69 20.22 -5.82
N ILE A 121 -18.35 20.19 -5.89
CA ILE A 121 -17.53 21.31 -6.33
C ILE A 121 -16.56 20.91 -7.44
N ASN A 122 -16.19 21.87 -8.29
CA ASN A 122 -15.16 21.63 -9.29
C ASN A 122 -13.76 21.67 -8.64
N LEU A 123 -13.16 20.49 -8.43
CA LEU A 123 -11.82 20.35 -7.84
C LEU A 123 -10.68 20.88 -8.71
N LEU A 124 -10.90 21.08 -10.01
CA LEU A 124 -9.91 21.63 -10.94
C LEU A 124 -9.95 23.15 -11.01
N ASP A 125 -10.98 23.80 -10.47
CA ASP A 125 -11.10 25.25 -10.45
C ASP A 125 -10.24 25.83 -9.30
N PRO A 126 -9.19 26.63 -9.61
CA PRO A 126 -8.35 27.25 -8.59
C PRO A 126 -9.13 28.15 -7.62
N ALA A 127 -10.27 28.71 -8.04
CA ALA A 127 -11.12 29.52 -7.15
C ALA A 127 -11.62 28.72 -5.95
N ASN A 128 -11.82 27.41 -6.10
CA ASN A 128 -12.28 26.52 -5.03
C ASN A 128 -11.15 26.03 -4.11
N TYR A 129 -9.88 26.36 -4.39
CA TYR A 129 -8.76 25.81 -3.64
C TYR A 129 -8.81 26.13 -2.14
N HIS A 130 -9.34 27.30 -1.77
CA HIS A 130 -9.53 27.68 -0.37
C HIS A 130 -10.52 26.77 0.39
N LEU A 131 -11.48 26.16 -0.31
CA LEU A 131 -12.42 25.17 0.24
C LEU A 131 -11.80 23.76 0.27
N ILE A 132 -10.98 23.43 -0.73
CA ILE A 132 -10.37 22.11 -0.90
C ILE A 132 -9.18 21.91 0.04
N SER A 133 -8.32 22.92 0.17
CA SER A 133 -7.05 22.89 0.91
C SER A 133 -7.19 22.35 2.35
N PRO A 134 -8.16 22.82 3.18
CA PRO A 134 -8.37 22.27 4.52
C PRO A 134 -8.71 20.77 4.57
N ASN A 135 -9.17 20.23 3.45
CA ASN A 135 -9.65 18.86 3.31
C ASN A 135 -8.70 17.99 2.45
N LEU A 136 -7.52 18.52 2.11
CA LEU A 136 -6.54 17.90 1.25
C LEU A 136 -5.44 17.21 2.06
N PHE A 137 -5.29 15.91 1.85
CA PHE A 137 -4.35 15.07 2.58
C PHE A 137 -3.51 14.22 1.63
N ARG A 138 -2.23 14.05 1.96
CA ARG A 138 -1.32 13.10 1.30
C ARG A 138 -1.22 11.80 2.07
N VAL A 139 -1.04 10.70 1.36
CA VAL A 139 -0.69 9.41 1.96
C VAL A 139 0.68 9.51 2.61
N GLN A 140 0.78 9.19 3.90
CA GLN A 140 2.04 9.14 4.64
C GLN A 140 2.63 7.74 4.69
N LYS A 141 1.80 6.75 5.07
CA LYS A 141 2.17 5.34 5.19
C LYS A 141 0.93 4.46 5.06
N PHE A 142 1.13 3.21 4.68
CA PHE A 142 0.05 2.26 4.43
C PHE A 142 0.54 0.83 4.64
N GLY A 143 -0.40 -0.07 4.91
CA GLY A 143 -0.22 -1.52 4.94
C GLY A 143 -1.53 -2.17 4.48
N SER A 144 -2.03 -3.16 5.23
CA SER A 144 -3.43 -3.61 5.09
C SER A 144 -4.40 -2.66 5.80
N LEU A 145 -5.71 -2.77 5.54
CA LEU A 145 -6.73 -2.00 6.26
C LEU A 145 -6.64 -2.18 7.78
N LEU A 146 -6.26 -3.37 8.26
CA LEU A 146 -6.04 -3.64 9.69
C LEU A 146 -4.97 -2.70 10.28
N SER A 147 -3.85 -2.52 9.57
CA SER A 147 -2.78 -1.59 9.96
C SER A 147 -3.14 -0.10 9.71
N GLY A 148 -4.05 0.12 8.78
CA GLY A 148 -4.61 1.41 8.39
C GLY A 148 -3.81 2.13 7.30
N PHE A 149 -4.53 2.94 6.53
CA PHE A 149 -3.96 3.92 5.61
C PHE A 149 -3.89 5.27 6.31
N TRP A 150 -2.67 5.79 6.45
CA TRP A 150 -2.40 7.01 7.19
C TRP A 150 -2.22 8.16 6.24
N PHE A 151 -3.00 9.21 6.46
CA PHE A 151 -3.02 10.42 5.67
C PHE A 151 -2.57 11.60 6.52
N ARG A 152 -1.85 12.55 5.91
CA ARG A 152 -1.41 13.79 6.55
C ARG A 152 -1.91 14.96 5.77
N HIS A 153 -2.31 16.01 6.48
CA HIS A 153 -2.71 17.25 5.84
C HIS A 153 -1.57 17.75 4.95
N HIS A 154 -1.89 18.25 3.76
CA HIS A 154 -0.87 18.58 2.75
C HIS A 154 0.13 19.65 3.20
N LEU A 155 -0.28 20.58 4.07
CA LEU A 155 0.60 21.61 4.65
C LEU A 155 1.34 21.13 5.92
N GLU A 156 1.07 19.92 6.40
CA GLU A 156 1.69 19.43 7.63
C GLU A 156 3.13 18.95 7.39
N THR A 157 4.05 19.53 8.16
CA THR A 157 5.49 19.25 8.08
C THR A 157 5.97 18.36 9.22
N ARG A 158 5.23 18.26 10.33
CA ARG A 158 5.57 17.44 11.50
C ARG A 158 4.73 16.18 11.56
N ILE A 159 5.34 15.11 12.05
CA ILE A 159 4.67 13.83 12.24
C ILE A 159 4.26 13.70 13.70
N GLU A 160 3.18 14.40 14.08
CA GLU A 160 2.57 14.31 15.41
C GLU A 160 1.29 13.45 15.33
N THR A 161 1.10 12.55 16.30
CA THR A 161 -0.04 11.61 16.34
C THR A 161 -0.83 11.69 17.63
N SER A 162 -0.84 12.87 18.26
CA SER A 162 -1.69 13.13 19.41
C SER A 162 -3.16 13.03 19.00
N LYS A 163 -4.02 12.54 19.90
CA LYS A 163 -5.42 12.22 19.57
C LYS A 163 -6.22 13.45 19.18
N GLU A 164 -5.84 14.60 19.73
CA GLU A 164 -6.42 15.92 19.52
C GLU A 164 -6.25 16.40 18.08
N LEU A 165 -5.19 15.93 17.41
CA LEU A 165 -4.89 16.29 16.02
C LEU A 165 -5.53 15.33 15.00
N LYS A 166 -6.14 14.24 15.46
CA LYS A 166 -6.83 13.27 14.59
C LYS A 166 -8.04 13.93 13.93
N GLY A 167 -8.10 13.85 12.61
CA GLY A 167 -9.10 14.49 11.77
C GLY A 167 -8.71 15.88 11.28
N ILE A 168 -7.68 16.49 11.88
CA ILE A 168 -7.17 17.84 11.56
C ILE A 168 -5.85 17.71 10.79
N THR A 169 -4.77 17.29 11.44
CA THR A 169 -3.45 17.17 10.80
C THR A 169 -3.23 15.79 10.19
N TYR A 170 -4.00 14.79 10.63
CA TYR A 170 -3.93 13.44 10.09
C TYR A 170 -5.26 12.70 10.14
N LYS A 171 -5.43 11.76 9.22
CA LYS A 171 -6.57 10.83 9.18
C LYS A 171 -6.04 9.42 9.04
N VAL A 172 -6.81 8.44 9.53
CA VAL A 172 -6.48 7.01 9.40
C VAL A 172 -7.73 6.29 8.93
N ILE A 173 -7.63 5.57 7.83
CA ILE A 173 -8.70 4.69 7.32
C ILE A 173 -8.33 3.25 7.66
N GLN A 174 -9.20 2.57 8.39
CA GLN A 174 -9.06 1.15 8.77
C GLN A 174 -10.29 0.31 8.39
N SER A 175 -11.19 0.88 7.58
CA SER A 175 -12.40 0.23 7.08
C SER A 175 -12.56 0.58 5.61
N ALA A 176 -12.86 -0.43 4.79
CA ALA A 176 -12.93 -0.28 3.35
C ALA A 176 -14.01 0.74 2.94
N LYS A 177 -15.15 0.76 3.62
CA LYS A 177 -16.25 1.72 3.39
C LYS A 177 -15.82 3.19 3.46
N ASN A 178 -14.84 3.52 4.31
CA ASN A 178 -14.35 4.89 4.44
C ASN A 178 -13.50 5.34 3.25
N LEU A 179 -13.18 4.44 2.31
CA LEU A 179 -12.51 4.76 1.04
C LEU A 179 -13.48 5.29 -0.02
N GLU A 180 -14.79 5.06 0.13
CA GLU A 180 -15.80 5.54 -0.84
C GLU A 180 -15.93 7.06 -0.84
N SER A 181 -15.63 7.71 0.29
CA SER A 181 -15.84 9.15 0.50
C SER A 181 -14.62 10.01 0.17
N ILE A 182 -13.52 9.41 -0.31
CA ILE A 182 -12.29 10.13 -0.64
C ILE A 182 -12.06 10.18 -2.14
N ILE A 183 -11.61 11.33 -2.64
CA ILE A 183 -11.31 11.53 -4.06
C ILE A 183 -9.82 11.65 -4.25
N LYS A 184 -9.22 10.75 -5.04
CA LYS A 184 -7.81 10.85 -5.43
C LYS A 184 -7.61 12.07 -6.34
N VAL A 185 -6.54 12.82 -6.08
CA VAL A 185 -6.16 13.97 -6.90
C VAL A 185 -4.66 13.98 -7.17
N ARG A 186 -4.28 14.49 -8.33
CA ARG A 186 -2.88 14.78 -8.68
C ARG A 186 -2.60 16.25 -8.50
N ILE A 187 -1.48 16.57 -7.87
CA ILE A 187 -1.03 17.93 -7.65
C ILE A 187 0.27 18.17 -8.40
N ASN A 188 0.46 19.37 -8.96
CA ASN A 188 1.72 19.78 -9.58
C ASN A 188 2.70 20.37 -8.54
N HIS A 189 3.88 20.79 -9.00
CA HIS A 189 4.95 21.29 -8.11
C HIS A 189 4.61 22.60 -7.38
N ILE A 190 3.54 23.31 -7.77
CA ILE A 190 3.09 24.56 -7.15
C ILE A 190 1.81 24.40 -6.32
N GLY A 191 1.36 23.17 -6.09
CA GLY A 191 0.20 22.90 -5.23
C GLY A 191 -1.16 22.93 -5.93
N GLN A 192 -1.22 23.07 -7.25
CA GLN A 192 -2.48 23.05 -8.00
C GLN A 192 -2.92 21.62 -8.33
N ILE A 193 -4.23 21.36 -8.21
CA ILE A 193 -4.83 20.11 -8.64
C ILE A 193 -4.89 20.10 -10.18
N VAL A 194 -4.25 19.10 -10.80
CA VAL A 194 -4.15 18.97 -12.27
C VAL A 194 -4.90 17.76 -12.81
N LYS A 195 -5.33 16.84 -11.95
CA LYS A 195 -6.15 15.67 -12.32
C LYS A 195 -6.97 15.17 -11.13
N VAL A 196 -8.17 14.70 -11.42
CA VAL A 196 -9.08 14.03 -10.47
C VAL A 196 -9.19 12.55 -10.86
N GLY A 197 -9.17 11.66 -9.88
CA GLY A 197 -9.20 10.20 -10.08
C GLY A 197 -7.82 9.56 -10.28
N GLU A 198 -7.79 8.29 -10.64
CA GLU A 198 -6.57 7.52 -10.87
C GLU A 198 -5.76 8.06 -12.06
N TYR A 199 -4.42 8.00 -11.94
CA TYR A 199 -3.48 8.48 -12.96
C TYR A 199 -2.24 7.63 -13.13
#